data_AF-A4F6C1-F1
#
_entry.id   AF-A4F6C1-F1
#
_cell.length_a   1.000
_cell.length_b   1.000
_cell.length_c   1.000
_cell.angle_alpha   90.00
_cell.angle_beta   90.00
_cell.angle_gamma   90.00
#
_symmetry.space_group_name_H-M   'P 1'
#
loop_
_entity.id
_entity.type
_entity.pdbx_description
1 polymer ?
#
loop_
_entity_poly.entity_id
_entity_poly.type
_entity_poly.pdbx_seq_one_letter_code
_entity_poly.pdbx_strand_id
1 'polypeptide(L)'
;MTASKVPVHGVVTVLYACPLTDAQLRDAEVSDLARFVALVHRTTPRKVLGPLEQGLAVLAESGGPSFDRRRYALAQARADAIRALMPAPGRDTSAEPPPVHPVEIEPDAIWPN
;
A
#
# COMPACT_ATOMS: atom_id res chain seq x y z
N MET A 1 3.07 6.53 -18.12
CA MET A 1 2.35 7.21 -17.01
C MET A 1 2.87 6.61 -15.71
N THR A 2 3.64 7.37 -14.94
CA THR A 2 4.27 6.89 -13.71
C THR A 2 3.21 6.74 -12.62
N ALA A 3 3.03 5.52 -12.10
CA ALA A 3 2.20 5.28 -10.94
C ALA A 3 2.76 6.10 -9.77
N SER A 4 2.06 7.18 -9.40
CA SER A 4 2.46 8.03 -8.30
C SER A 4 2.45 7.18 -7.03
N LYS A 5 3.65 6.85 -6.55
CA LYS A 5 3.89 6.05 -5.34
C LYS A 5 3.16 6.71 -4.16
N VAL A 6 2.13 6.05 -3.65
CA VAL A 6 1.37 6.54 -2.50
C VAL A 6 2.27 6.39 -1.26
N PRO A 7 2.63 7.48 -0.57
CA PRO A 7 3.41 7.39 0.66
C PRO A 7 2.59 6.69 1.75
N VAL A 8 3.24 5.93 2.63
CA VAL A 8 2.57 5.17 3.72
C VAL A 8 1.69 6.10 4.57
N HIS A 9 2.14 7.32 4.87
CA HIS A 9 1.34 8.31 5.58
C HIS A 9 0.08 8.75 4.80
N GLY A 10 0.11 8.77 3.47
CA GLY A 10 -1.07 9.03 2.66
C GLY A 10 -2.08 7.89 2.70
N VAL A 11 -1.65 6.64 2.88
CA VAL A 11 -2.56 5.50 3.09
C VAL A 11 -3.24 5.61 4.46
N VAL A 12 -2.46 5.83 5.51
CA VAL A 12 -2.96 5.97 6.89
C VAL A 12 -3.95 7.12 6.99
N THR A 13 -3.65 8.26 6.37
CA THR A 13 -4.52 9.44 6.38
C THR A 13 -5.88 9.16 5.75
N VAL A 14 -5.89 8.47 4.60
CA VAL A 14 -7.13 8.11 3.91
C VAL A 14 -7.95 7.09 4.71
N LEU A 15 -7.30 6.12 5.35
CA LEU A 15 -8.00 5.13 6.19
C LEU A 15 -8.52 5.71 7.50
N TYR A 16 -7.78 6.65 8.11
CA TYR A 16 -8.19 7.35 9.32
C TYR A 16 -9.44 8.20 9.07
N ALA A 17 -9.46 8.95 7.96
CA ALA A 17 -10.58 9.80 7.55
C ALA A 17 -11.72 9.04 6.84
N CYS A 18 -11.57 7.72 6.65
CA CYS A 18 -12.57 6.91 5.98
C CYS A 18 -13.87 6.87 6.80
N PRO A 19 -15.06 7.03 6.18
CA PRO A 19 -16.34 7.07 6.88
C PRO A 19 -16.80 5.70 7.43
N LEU A 20 -15.98 4.65 7.30
CA LEU A 20 -16.24 3.35 7.90
C LEU A 20 -16.13 3.42 9.43
N THR A 21 -16.98 2.69 10.14
CA THR A 21 -16.79 2.45 11.59
C THR A 21 -15.52 1.64 11.85
N ASP A 22 -15.08 1.56 13.11
CA ASP A 22 -13.90 0.76 13.49
C ASP A 22 -14.07 -0.73 13.18
N ALA A 23 -15.27 -1.28 13.39
CA ALA A 23 -15.57 -2.66 13.04
C ALA A 23 -15.47 -2.86 11.53
N GLN A 24 -16.12 -1.99 10.74
CA GLN A 24 -16.07 -2.09 9.28
C GLN A 24 -14.64 -1.92 8.74
N LEU A 25 -13.84 -1.01 9.28
CA LEU A 25 -12.45 -0.82 8.85
C LEU A 25 -11.58 -2.04 9.19
N ARG A 26 -11.85 -2.70 10.33
CA ARG A 26 -11.16 -3.93 10.74
C ARG A 26 -11.50 -5.10 9.84
N ASP A 27 -12.78 -5.28 9.55
CA ASP A 27 -13.32 -6.47 8.89
C ASP A 27 -13.33 -6.34 7.36
N ALA A 28 -13.14 -5.14 6.81
CA ALA A 28 -13.05 -4.92 5.37
C ALA A 28 -11.90 -5.74 4.75
N GLU A 29 -12.10 -6.18 3.51
CA GLU A 29 -11.06 -6.84 2.72
C GLU A 29 -9.90 -5.89 2.42
N VAL A 30 -8.66 -6.36 2.61
CA VAL A 30 -7.45 -5.52 2.40
C VAL A 30 -7.38 -5.03 0.96
N SER A 31 -7.78 -5.88 0.00
CA SER A 31 -7.84 -5.54 -1.43
C SER A 31 -8.80 -4.40 -1.75
N ASP A 32 -9.94 -4.35 -1.06
CA ASP A 32 -10.93 -3.29 -1.27
C ASP A 32 -10.48 -1.96 -0.64
N LEU A 33 -9.84 -2.03 0.53
CA LEU A 33 -9.19 -0.86 1.12
C LEU A 33 -8.08 -0.32 0.23
N ALA A 34 -7.28 -1.19 -0.39
CA ALA A 34 -6.23 -0.78 -1.33
C ALA A 34 -6.81 -0.07 -2.56
N ARG A 35 -7.89 -0.61 -3.15
CA ARG A 35 -8.61 0.03 -4.27
C ARG A 35 -9.19 1.38 -3.87
N PHE A 36 -9.82 1.46 -2.70
CA PHE A 36 -10.36 2.70 -2.17
C PHE A 36 -9.27 3.77 -2.01
N VAL A 37 -8.15 3.43 -1.37
CA VAL A 37 -7.01 4.34 -1.20
C VAL A 37 -6.47 4.80 -2.55
N ALA A 38 -6.26 3.88 -3.50
CA ALA A 38 -5.80 4.22 -4.85
C ALA A 38 -6.77 5.17 -5.57
N LEU A 39 -8.08 4.94 -5.43
CA LEU A 39 -9.10 5.81 -5.99
C LEU A 39 -9.02 7.22 -5.39
N VAL A 40 -8.98 7.34 -4.06
CA VAL A 40 -8.90 8.62 -3.36
C VAL A 40 -7.65 9.40 -3.76
N HIS A 41 -6.48 8.75 -3.83
CA HIS A 41 -5.23 9.39 -4.27
C HIS A 41 -5.26 9.82 -5.75
N ARG A 42 -6.03 9.13 -6.60
CA ARG A 42 -6.19 9.48 -8.01
C ARG A 42 -7.17 10.64 -8.22
N THR A 43 -8.25 10.69 -7.45
CA THR A 43 -9.33 11.68 -7.63
C THR A 43 -9.11 12.94 -6.82
N THR A 44 -8.30 12.89 -5.77
CA THR A 44 -8.10 14.01 -4.85
C THR A 44 -6.81 14.76 -5.21
N PRO A 45 -6.87 16.07 -5.46
CA PRO A 45 -5.67 16.87 -5.72
C PRO A 45 -4.68 16.81 -4.55
N ARG A 46 -3.38 16.69 -4.85
CA ARG A 46 -2.32 16.69 -3.82
C ARG A 46 -2.36 17.90 -2.88
N LYS A 47 -2.77 19.07 -3.38
CA LYS A 47 -2.96 20.29 -2.56
C LYS A 47 -4.01 20.14 -1.45
N VAL A 48 -4.88 19.14 -1.53
CA VAL A 48 -5.88 18.81 -0.51
C VAL A 48 -5.36 17.73 0.44
N LEU A 49 -4.73 16.68 -0.10
CA LEU A 49 -4.20 15.58 0.73
C LEU A 49 -2.99 16.00 1.56
N GLY A 50 -2.09 16.83 1.03
CA GLY A 50 -0.88 17.26 1.75
C GLY A 50 -1.17 17.93 3.11
N PRO A 51 -2.05 18.93 3.18
CA PRO A 51 -2.45 19.53 4.46
C PRO A 51 -3.11 18.55 5.42
N LEU A 52 -3.90 17.58 4.91
CA LEU A 52 -4.53 16.55 5.75
C LEU A 52 -3.50 15.60 6.34
N GLU A 53 -2.54 15.15 5.53
CA GLU A 53 -1.43 14.30 5.96
C GLU A 53 -0.60 15.02 7.04
N GLN A 54 -0.28 16.30 6.84
CA GLN A 54 0.49 17.09 7.79
C GLN A 54 -0.28 17.34 9.09
N GLY A 55 -1.57 17.68 9.00
CA GLY A 55 -2.41 17.87 10.18
C GLY A 55 -2.57 16.59 11.00
N LEU A 56 -2.73 15.44 10.33
CA LEU A 56 -2.82 14.15 11.02
C LEU A 56 -1.49 13.76 11.67
N ALA A 57 -0.35 14.04 11.04
CA ALA A 57 0.96 13.79 11.62
C ALA A 57 1.16 14.58 12.92
N VAL A 58 0.81 15.87 12.92
CA VAL A 58 0.84 16.70 14.14
C VAL A 58 -0.07 16.12 15.21
N LEU A 59 -1.31 15.76 14.87
CA LEU A 59 -2.25 15.16 15.82
C LEU A 59 -1.77 13.81 16.38
N ALA A 60 -1.06 13.01 15.58
CA ALA A 60 -0.50 11.74 16.02
C ALA A 60 0.63 11.94 17.06
N GLU A 61 1.43 13.00 16.91
CA GLU A 61 2.53 13.34 17.82
C GLU A 61 2.04 14.05 19.09
N SER A 62 1.25 15.11 18.95
CA SER A 62 0.81 15.95 20.07
C SER A 62 -0.45 15.44 20.77
N GLY A 63 -1.22 14.57 20.10
CA GLY A 63 -2.59 14.28 20.49
C GLY A 63 -3.51 15.50 20.30
N GLY A 64 -4.76 15.33 20.70
CA GLY A 64 -5.77 16.38 20.68
C GLY A 64 -7.10 15.87 21.26
N PRO A 65 -8.01 16.76 21.66
CA PRO A 65 -9.28 16.37 22.30
C PRO A 65 -10.18 15.54 21.39
N SER A 66 -10.05 15.68 20.07
CA SER A 66 -10.78 14.92 19.05
C SER A 66 -9.93 13.86 18.34
N PHE A 67 -8.68 13.64 18.78
CA PHE A 67 -7.81 12.66 18.15
C PHE A 67 -8.06 11.27 18.73
N ASP A 68 -8.50 10.35 17.87
CA ASP A 68 -8.75 8.98 18.27
C ASP A 68 -7.51 8.11 18.00
N ARG A 69 -6.76 7.84 19.07
CA ARG A 69 -5.57 6.98 19.03
C ARG A 69 -5.89 5.54 18.62
N ARG A 70 -7.06 5.01 18.98
CA ARG A 70 -7.46 3.63 18.64
C ARG A 70 -7.76 3.54 17.15
N ARG A 71 -8.51 4.51 16.62
CA ARG A 71 -8.76 4.64 15.17
C ARG A 71 -7.47 4.76 14.39
N TYR A 72 -6.54 5.60 14.87
CA TYR A 72 -5.25 5.80 14.23
C TYR A 72 -4.40 4.52 14.20
N ALA A 73 -4.31 3.80 15.32
CA ALA A 73 -3.61 2.51 15.37
C ALA A 73 -4.22 1.47 14.43
N LEU A 74 -5.55 1.42 14.33
CA LEU A 74 -6.23 0.54 13.37
C LEU A 74 -5.89 0.93 11.93
N ALA A 75 -5.99 2.22 11.58
CA ALA A 75 -5.64 2.72 10.24
C ALA A 75 -4.17 2.40 9.89
N GLN A 76 -3.26 2.52 10.85
CA GLN A 76 -1.85 2.15 10.68
C GLN A 76 -1.67 0.66 10.37
N ALA A 77 -2.27 -0.23 11.18
CA ALA A 77 -2.19 -1.68 10.97
C ALA A 77 -2.77 -2.09 9.60
N ARG A 78 -3.86 -1.45 9.18
CA ARG A 78 -4.47 -1.69 7.86
C ARG A 78 -3.60 -1.16 6.73
N ALA A 79 -2.96 0.00 6.88
CA ALA A 79 -2.03 0.54 5.90
C ALA A 79 -0.80 -0.38 5.73
N ASP A 80 -0.29 -0.96 6.82
CA ASP A 80 0.81 -1.93 6.77
C ASP A 80 0.40 -3.22 6.04
N ALA A 81 -0.82 -3.71 6.27
CA ALA A 81 -1.37 -4.85 5.52
C ALA A 81 -1.51 -4.55 4.02
N ILE A 82 -1.98 -3.35 3.64
CA ILE A 82 -2.03 -2.92 2.23
C ILE A 82 -0.61 -2.87 1.64
N ARG A 83 0.38 -2.37 2.39
CA ARG A 83 1.77 -2.31 1.93
C ARG A 83 2.34 -3.69 1.66
N ALA A 84 1.99 -4.70 2.45
CA ALA A 84 2.41 -6.08 2.21
C ALA A 84 1.88 -6.65 0.87
N LEU A 85 0.77 -6.11 0.36
CA LEU A 85 0.20 -6.48 -0.95
C LEU A 85 0.77 -5.65 -2.11
N MET A 86 1.42 -4.52 -1.84
CA MET A 86 2.04 -3.71 -2.88
C MET A 86 3.46 -4.22 -3.17
N PRO A 87 3.83 -4.41 -4.46
CA PRO A 87 5.20 -4.76 -4.79
C PRO A 87 6.15 -3.69 -4.25
N ALA A 88 7.14 -4.11 -3.46
CA ALA A 88 8.10 -3.21 -2.85
C ALA A 88 8.79 -2.37 -3.95
N PRO A 89 8.90 -1.05 -3.76
CA PRO A 89 9.60 -0.19 -4.70
C PRO A 89 11.10 -0.49 -4.57
N GLY A 90 11.63 -1.35 -5.45
CA GLY A 90 13.03 -1.77 -5.42
C GLY A 90 13.24 -3.27 -5.32
N ARG A 91 12.22 -4.13 -5.49
CA ARG A 91 12.51 -5.46 -6.03
C ARG A 91 12.66 -5.32 -7.53
N ASP A 92 13.84 -4.88 -7.92
CA ASP A 92 14.31 -4.97 -9.29
C ASP A 92 13.96 -6.35 -9.83
N THR A 93 13.23 -6.34 -10.93
CA THR A 93 13.14 -7.46 -11.88
C THR A 93 14.44 -7.57 -12.68
N SER A 94 15.57 -7.21 -12.05
CA SER A 94 16.93 -7.18 -12.61
C SER A 94 17.93 -7.70 -11.57
N ALA A 95 17.71 -8.91 -11.06
CA ALA A 95 18.76 -9.79 -10.56
C ALA A 95 18.20 -11.21 -10.51
N GLU A 96 18.73 -12.05 -11.40
CA GLU A 96 18.36 -13.42 -11.72
C GLU A 96 17.08 -13.61 -12.57
N PRO A 97 17.20 -14.08 -13.83
CA PRO A 97 16.08 -14.74 -14.48
C PRO A 97 15.67 -15.97 -13.63
N PRO A 98 14.39 -16.41 -13.69
CA PRO A 98 14.00 -17.67 -13.06
C PRO A 98 14.98 -18.76 -13.50
N PRO A 99 15.37 -19.72 -12.62
CA PRO A 99 16.25 -20.81 -13.02
C PRO A 99 15.60 -21.52 -14.21
N VAL A 100 16.14 -21.28 -15.40
CA VAL A 100 15.73 -21.95 -16.62
C VAL A 100 16.07 -23.41 -16.40
N HIS A 101 15.06 -24.27 -16.46
CA HIS A 101 15.26 -25.70 -16.33
C HIS A 101 16.23 -26.13 -17.45
N PRO A 102 17.27 -26.96 -17.19
CA PRO A 102 18.29 -27.32 -18.19
C PRO A 102 17.76 -27.94 -19.50
N VAL A 103 16.48 -28.31 -19.53
CA VAL A 103 15.78 -28.87 -20.69
C VAL A 103 15.35 -27.80 -21.71
N GLU A 104 15.26 -26.53 -21.31
CA GLU A 104 14.75 -25.46 -22.19
C GLU A 104 15.85 -24.77 -23.01
N ILE A 105 17.14 -25.07 -22.76
CA ILE A 105 18.28 -24.42 -23.45
C ILE A 105 18.75 -25.24 -24.66
N GLU A 106 18.67 -26.57 -24.63
CA GLU A 106 19.03 -27.44 -25.76
C GLU A 106 18.18 -28.72 -25.80
N PRO A 107 17.10 -28.79 -26.59
CA PRO A 107 16.36 -30.04 -26.77
C PRO A 107 17.14 -31.11 -27.57
N ASP A 108 18.23 -30.75 -28.25
CA ASP A 108 18.97 -31.64 -29.16
C ASP A 108 20.30 -32.19 -28.60
N ALA A 109 20.66 -31.91 -27.35
CA ALA A 109 21.91 -32.41 -26.75
C ALA A 109 21.78 -33.80 -26.08
N ILE A 110 20.56 -34.34 -25.93
CA ILE A 110 20.29 -35.55 -25.10
C ILE A 110 19.95 -36.80 -25.95
N TRP A 111 20.14 -36.78 -27.26
CA TRP A 111 20.08 -38.01 -28.08
C TRP A 111 21.35 -38.20 -28.91
N PRO A 112 22.29 -39.05 -28.47
CA PRO A 112 23.28 -39.60 -29.39
C PRO A 112 22.57 -40.60 -30.33
N ASN A 113 22.81 -40.49 -31.64
CA ASN A 113 22.55 -41.56 -32.61
C ASN A 113 23.35 -42.82 -32.28
#